data_AF-A0A6P2E955-F1
#
_entry.id   AF-A0A6P2E955-F1
#
_cell.length_a   1.000
_cell.length_b   1.000
_cell.length_c   1.000
_cell.angle_alpha   90.00
_cell.angle_beta   90.00
_cell.angle_gamma   90.00
#
_symmetry.space_group_name_H-M   'P 1'
#
loop_
_entity.id
_entity.type
_entity.pdbx_description
1 polymer ?
#
loop_
_entity_poly.entity_id
_entity_poly.type
_entity_poly.pdbx_seq_one_letter_code
_entity_poly.pdbx_strand_id
1 'polypeptide(L)'
;MDRLIALHDMVERSRDALVEARADLIEALGDHLCGGGSAPHRAHVDALQKLREAHHEAELRHAAYVKVLGADIVERAQRARA
;
A
#
# COMPACT_ATOMS: atom_id res chain seq x y z
N MET A 1 17.54 -7.81 -7.93
CA MET A 1 16.34 -7.36 -8.68
C MET A 1 15.08 -7.92 -8.03
N ASP A 2 15.07 -9.20 -7.66
CA ASP A 2 13.95 -9.92 -7.01
C ASP A 2 13.38 -9.24 -5.76
N ARG A 3 14.23 -8.63 -4.92
CA ARG A 3 13.76 -7.89 -3.73
C ARG A 3 13.03 -6.58 -4.07
N LEU A 4 13.40 -5.91 -5.17
CA LEU A 4 12.67 -4.71 -5.62
C LEU A 4 11.26 -5.11 -6.09
N ILE A 5 11.20 -6.17 -6.91
CA ILE A 5 9.94 -6.73 -7.41
C ILE A 5 9.04 -7.14 -6.24
N ALA A 6 9.56 -7.92 -5.28
CA ALA A 6 8.78 -8.35 -4.13
C ALA A 6 8.25 -7.17 -3.27
N LEU A 7 9.02 -6.08 -3.12
CA LEU A 7 8.57 -4.89 -2.42
C LEU A 7 7.52 -4.11 -3.22
N HIS A 8 7.67 -4.04 -4.54
CA HIS A 8 6.70 -3.45 -5.43
C HIS A 8 5.36 -4.20 -5.38
N ASP A 9 5.39 -5.53 -5.52
CA ASP A 9 4.20 -6.39 -5.42
C ASP A 9 3.51 -6.27 -4.05
N MET A 10 4.26 -6.00 -2.98
CA MET A 10 3.69 -5.75 -1.66
C MET A 10 2.96 -4.40 -1.58
N VAL A 11 3.50 -3.36 -2.23
CA VAL A 11 2.83 -2.05 -2.36
C VAL A 11 1.56 -2.19 -3.19
N GLU A 12 1.59 -2.90 -4.30
CA GLU A 12 0.42 -3.10 -5.15
C GLU A 12 -0.68 -3.88 -4.45
N ARG A 13 -0.35 -5.03 -3.83
CA ARG A 13 -1.35 -5.82 -3.08
C ARG A 13 -1.96 -5.05 -1.92
N SER A 14 -1.17 -4.26 -1.20
CA SER A 14 -1.70 -3.44 -0.10
C SER A 14 -2.56 -2.28 -0.60
N ARG A 15 -2.24 -1.68 -1.75
CA ARG A 15 -3.08 -0.68 -2.41
C ARG A 15 -4.43 -1.29 -2.79
N ASP A 16 -4.42 -2.45 -3.45
CA ASP A 16 -5.64 -3.08 -3.95
C ASP A 16 -6.57 -3.47 -2.79
N ALA A 17 -6.02 -4.08 -1.74
CA ALA A 17 -6.78 -4.37 -0.52
C ALA A 17 -7.37 -3.10 0.13
N LEU A 18 -6.63 -1.98 0.13
CA LEU A 18 -7.12 -0.71 0.66
C LEU A 18 -8.26 -0.13 -0.20
N VAL A 19 -8.16 -0.26 -1.53
CA VAL A 19 -9.18 0.21 -2.47
C VAL A 19 -10.46 -0.61 -2.33
N GLU A 20 -10.36 -1.93 -2.27
CA GLU A 20 -11.49 -2.84 -2.06
C GLU A 20 -12.20 -2.55 -0.74
N ALA A 21 -11.46 -2.55 0.38
CA ALA A 21 -12.05 -2.27 1.69
C ALA A 21 -12.70 -0.88 1.79
N ARG A 22 -12.17 0.11 1.05
CA ARG A 22 -12.77 1.44 0.96
C ARG A 22 -14.07 1.40 0.15
N ALA A 23 -14.10 0.68 -0.96
CA ALA A 23 -15.28 0.53 -1.80
C ALA A 23 -16.42 -0.13 -1.02
N ASP A 24 -16.14 -1.24 -0.34
CA ASP A 24 -17.11 -1.97 0.50
C ASP A 24 -17.69 -1.06 1.60
N LEU A 25 -16.84 -0.24 2.23
CA LEU A 25 -17.27 0.67 3.29
C LEU A 25 -18.17 1.81 2.74
N ILE A 26 -17.84 2.32 1.55
CA ILE A 26 -18.65 3.35 0.87
C ILE A 26 -20.00 2.76 0.47
N GLU A 27 -20.04 1.55 -0.07
CA GLU A 27 -21.27 0.86 -0.46
C GLU A 27 -22.16 0.63 0.76
N ALA A 28 -21.62 0.05 1.84
CA ALA A 28 -22.36 -0.18 3.08
C ALA A 28 -22.89 1.13 3.70
N LEU A 29 -22.12 2.22 3.61
CA LEU A 29 -22.57 3.53 4.06
C LEU A 29 -23.70 4.07 3.18
N GLY A 30 -23.58 3.91 1.85
CA GLY A 30 -24.59 4.30 0.88
C GLY A 30 -25.92 3.59 1.14
N ASP A 31 -25.87 2.27 1.29
CA ASP A 31 -27.04 1.45 1.64
C ASP A 31 -27.70 1.97 2.92
N HIS A 32 -26.92 2.14 3.99
CA HIS A 32 -27.41 2.64 5.27
C HIS A 32 -28.11 4.01 5.16
N LEU A 33 -27.49 4.95 4.45
CA LEU A 33 -28.02 6.31 4.27
C LEU A 33 -29.28 6.34 3.41
N CYS A 34 -29.44 5.40 2.48
CA CYS A 34 -30.63 5.24 1.66
C CYS A 34 -31.74 4.43 2.34
N GLY A 35 -31.57 4.05 3.61
CA GLY A 35 -32.56 3.29 4.39
C GLY A 35 -32.54 1.78 4.11
N GLY A 36 -31.53 1.29 3.40
CA GLY A 36 -31.22 -0.14 3.23
C GLY A 36 -30.11 -0.59 4.18
N GLY A 37 -29.94 -1.90 4.36
CA GLY A 37 -28.78 -2.45 5.05
C GLY A 37 -28.57 -2.02 6.52
N SER A 38 -27.39 -2.32 7.05
CA SER A 38 -26.96 -1.95 8.40
C SER A 38 -25.88 -0.89 8.33
N ALA A 39 -25.80 -0.02 9.34
CA ALA A 39 -24.68 0.92 9.43
C ALA A 39 -23.34 0.17 9.41
N PRO A 40 -22.30 0.71 8.75
CA PRO A 40 -20.99 0.09 8.75
C PRO A 40 -20.46 -0.15 10.16
N HIS A 41 -20.02 -1.37 10.44
CA HIS A 41 -19.51 -1.72 11.75
C HIS A 41 -18.15 -1.02 11.99
N ARG A 42 -17.91 -0.54 13.22
CA ARG A 42 -16.64 0.10 13.60
C ARG A 42 -15.42 -0.75 13.26
N ALA A 43 -15.55 -2.07 13.36
CA ALA A 43 -14.51 -3.01 12.98
C ALA A 43 -14.05 -2.87 11.51
N HIS A 44 -14.95 -2.50 10.58
CA HIS A 44 -14.59 -2.26 9.18
C HIS A 44 -13.76 -0.98 9.03
N VAL A 45 -14.10 0.07 9.78
CA VAL A 45 -13.32 1.32 9.83
C VAL A 45 -11.92 1.06 10.41
N ASP A 46 -11.84 0.30 11.50
CA ASP A 46 -10.57 -0.07 12.13
C ASP A 46 -9.72 -0.96 11.18
N ALA A 47 -10.36 -1.86 10.44
CA ALA A 47 -9.68 -2.68 9.42
C ALA A 47 -9.12 -1.82 8.27
N LEU A 48 -9.91 -0.85 7.79
CA LEU A 48 -9.48 0.09 6.75
C LEU A 48 -8.28 0.94 7.22
N GLN A 49 -8.30 1.37 8.49
CA GLN A 49 -7.18 2.10 9.09
C GLN A 49 -5.90 1.24 9.13
N LYS A 50 -6.00 -0.02 9.55
CA LYS A 50 -4.87 -0.97 9.56
C LYS A 50 -4.31 -1.22 8.15
N LEU A 51 -5.18 -1.36 7.15
CA LEU A 51 -4.77 -1.50 5.75
C LEU A 51 -4.01 -0.27 5.27
N ARG A 52 -4.48 0.94 5.63
CA ARG A 52 -3.80 2.19 5.29
C ARG A 52 -2.41 2.27 5.93
N GLU A 53 -2.29 1.91 7.21
CA GLU A 53 -1.01 1.89 7.93
C GLU A 53 -0.03 0.87 7.30
N ALA A 54 -0.52 -0.33 6.98
CA ALA A 54 0.27 -1.36 6.32
C ALA A 54 0.73 -0.93 4.90
N HIS A 55 -0.15 -0.28 4.14
CA HIS A 55 0.20 0.26 2.82
C HIS A 55 1.29 1.32 2.92
N HIS A 56 1.14 2.27 3.86
CA HIS A 56 2.15 3.31 4.07
C HIS A 56 3.52 2.72 4.48
N GLU A 57 3.53 1.70 5.35
CA GLU A 57 4.75 1.01 5.72
C GLU A 57 5.39 0.29 4.51
N ALA A 58 4.59 -0.32 3.64
CA ALA A 58 5.07 -0.94 2.41
C ALA A 58 5.72 0.09 1.47
N GLU A 59 5.10 1.25 1.30
CA GLU A 59 5.66 2.35 0.49
C GLU A 59 7.00 2.84 1.04
N LEU A 60 7.10 3.04 2.36
CA LEU A 60 8.35 3.45 3.00
C LEU A 60 9.47 2.44 2.79
N ARG A 61 9.18 1.14 2.93
CA ARG A 61 10.14 0.06 2.70
C ARG A 61 10.59 0.00 1.24
N HIS A 62 9.65 0.12 0.30
CA HIS A 62 9.95 0.17 -1.13
C HIS A 62 10.83 1.38 -1.48
N ALA A 63 10.45 2.58 -1.04
CA ALA A 63 11.20 3.82 -1.29
C ALA A 63 12.62 3.77 -0.70
N ALA A 64 12.77 3.26 0.53
CA ALA A 64 14.07 3.09 1.16
C ALA A 64 14.97 2.13 0.35
N TYR A 65 14.40 1.03 -0.15
CA TYR A 65 15.16 0.08 -0.95
C TYR A 65 15.57 0.65 -2.32
N VAL A 66 14.67 1.35 -3.01
CA VAL A 66 14.97 2.04 -4.28
C VAL A 66 16.10 3.05 -4.10
N LYS A 67 16.08 3.83 -3.00
CA LYS A 67 17.15 4.80 -2.69
C LYS A 67 18.51 4.13 -2.54
N VAL A 68 18.59 3.04 -1.77
CA VAL A 68 19.85 2.31 -1.55
C VAL A 68 20.35 1.67 -2.84
N LEU A 69 19.46 1.02 -3.60
CA LEU A 69 19.81 0.38 -4.86
C LEU A 69 20.31 1.42 -5.89
N GLY A 70 19.66 2.57 -5.98
CA GLY A 70 20.07 3.65 -6.88
C GLY A 70 21.48 4.17 -6.54
N ALA A 71 21.79 4.36 -5.25
CA ALA A 71 23.11 4.79 -4.82
C ALA A 71 24.20 3.76 -5.18
N ASP A 72 23.96 2.47 -4.94
CA ASP A 72 24.89 1.38 -5.28
C ASP A 72 25.15 1.29 -6.79
N ILE A 73 24.12 1.45 -7.63
CA ILE A 73 24.28 1.48 -9.10
C ILE A 73 25.16 2.66 -9.53
N VAL A 74 24.92 3.86 -8.99
CA VAL A 74 25.70 5.06 -9.31
C VAL A 74 27.16 4.88 -8.89
N GLU A 75 27.41 4.37 -7.68
CA GLU A 75 28.76 4.15 -7.16
C GLU A 75 29.54 3.13 -8.01
N ARG A 76 28.90 2.03 -8.43
CA ARG A 76 29.51 1.05 -9.33
C ARG A 76 29.84 1.65 -10.69
N ALA A 77 28.94 2.45 -11.24
CA ALA A 77 29.17 3.11 -12.52
C ALA A 77 30.32 4.12 -12.46
N GLN A 78 30.49 4.83 -11.35
CA GLN A 78 31.62 5.73 -11.12
C GLN A 78 32.94 4.96 -11.01
N ARG A 79 32.96 3.87 -10.24
CA ARG A 79 34.15 3.01 -10.12
C ARG A 79 34.58 2.36 -11.44
N ALA A 80 33.65 2.01 -12.31
CA ALA A 80 33.96 1.44 -13.63
C ALA A 80 34.47 2.47 -14.65
N ARG A 81 34.36 3.78 -14.35
CA ARG A 81 34.81 4.90 -15.20
C ARG A 81 36.14 5.52 -14.73
N ALA A 82 36.60 5.19 -13.53
CA ALA A 82 37.87 5.61 -12.95
C ALA A 82 38.96 4.60 -13.30
#